data_AF-A0A8H6IYR3-F1
#
_entry.id   AF-A0A8H6IYR3-F1
#
_cell.length_a   1.000
_cell.length_b   1.000
_cell.length_c   1.000
_cell.angle_alpha   90.00
_cell.angle_beta   90.00
_cell.angle_gamma   90.00
#
_symmetry.space_group_name_H-M   'P 1'
#
loop_
_entity.id
_entity.type
_entity.pdbx_description
1 polymer ?
#
loop_
_entity_poly.entity_id
_entity_poly.type
_entity_poly.pdbx_seq_one_letter_code
_entity_poly.pdbx_strand_id
1 'polypeptide(L)'
;MVEISSSHTSWATPVLRSQSHKEVPVPRLEAGDDNGCLNHAFNTVANVEQEKLEDMLEALLNPDTASKIKFRLDKGVPTGEKPQPPVEEGFALSNVRVVVDQSMAFAVLDLDYPVKMPIYLYGSKSEVHVDHVLKKAPNAQISADLVETDLAARLTGEELRNGVVVVPDDVFEACLQPLTEEAQAQPRGLGLSLKEGVDHKASVYHTCEEAKSGEGKPIATGTISVGKTVYADWDDVNMDPAAENDGVVSYHSGGSGSRQLPAAPSQARSAFASPSYIMKRGFGRLGSCDAAKVEPRLQRW
;
A
#
# COMPACT_ATOMS: atom_id res chain seq x y z
N MET A 1 -4.62 -14.52 17.05
CA MET A 1 -4.39 -14.65 15.59
C MET A 1 -3.17 -13.79 15.31
N VAL A 2 -2.11 -14.35 14.73
CA VAL A 2 -0.91 -13.58 14.40
C VAL A 2 -0.94 -13.33 12.91
N GLU A 3 -0.90 -12.06 12.54
CA GLU A 3 -0.95 -11.60 11.16
C GLU A 3 0.47 -11.34 10.67
N ILE A 4 0.76 -11.83 9.47
CA ILE A 4 2.03 -11.60 8.77
C ILE A 4 1.64 -11.06 7.39
N SER A 5 1.84 -9.77 7.19
CA SER A 5 1.81 -9.14 5.86
C SER A 5 3.26 -8.91 5.44
N SER A 6 3.67 -9.41 4.27
CA SER A 6 5.00 -9.13 3.73
C SER A 6 4.94 -8.98 2.21
N SER A 7 5.51 -7.90 1.69
CA SER A 7 5.67 -7.63 0.26
C SER A 7 7.10 -7.95 -0.18
N HIS A 8 7.34 -8.90 -1.09
CA HIS A 8 8.63 -9.06 -1.78
C HIS A 8 8.43 -9.66 -3.18
N THR A 9 9.16 -9.16 -4.18
CA THR A 9 9.19 -9.67 -5.56
C THR A 9 10.65 -9.82 -6.02
N SER A 10 10.95 -10.85 -6.81
CA SER A 10 12.25 -11.14 -7.44
C SER A 10 12.27 -10.71 -8.91
N TRP A 11 13.47 -10.60 -9.52
CA TRP A 11 13.85 -10.72 -10.95
C TRP A 11 14.59 -9.53 -11.61
N ALA A 12 15.30 -9.86 -12.70
CA ALA A 12 16.60 -9.34 -13.15
C ALA A 12 16.59 -8.19 -14.20
N THR A 13 17.74 -7.50 -14.26
CA THR A 13 18.11 -6.27 -15.00
C THR A 13 18.28 -6.43 -16.53
N PRO A 14 18.24 -5.33 -17.33
CA PRO A 14 19.43 -4.47 -17.54
C PRO A 14 19.19 -2.94 -17.52
N VAL A 15 20.29 -2.23 -17.18
CA VAL A 15 20.46 -0.79 -16.91
C VAL A 15 20.54 0.08 -18.17
N LEU A 16 19.98 1.29 -18.12
CA LEU A 16 20.30 2.42 -19.01
C LEU A 16 20.41 3.74 -18.19
N ARG A 17 21.60 4.34 -18.22
CA ARG A 17 21.98 5.60 -17.54
C ARG A 17 21.24 6.83 -18.09
N SER A 18 20.79 7.70 -17.20
CA SER A 18 20.34 9.08 -17.48
C SER A 18 21.15 10.11 -16.68
N GLN A 19 21.28 11.32 -17.22
CA GLN A 19 22.19 12.38 -16.82
C GLN A 19 21.62 13.30 -15.74
N SER A 20 22.51 13.77 -14.86
CA SER A 20 22.27 14.61 -13.68
C SER A 20 21.77 16.03 -14.01
N HIS A 21 20.71 16.46 -13.35
CA HIS A 21 20.38 17.88 -13.13
C HIS A 21 20.67 18.27 -11.67
N LYS A 22 21.31 19.44 -11.48
CA LYS A 22 21.67 20.00 -10.17
C LYS A 22 20.43 20.57 -9.48
N GLU A 23 20.13 20.09 -8.28
CA GLU A 23 19.19 20.73 -7.36
C GLU A 23 19.89 21.66 -6.37
N VAL A 24 19.18 22.71 -5.99
CA VAL A 24 19.59 23.78 -5.07
C VAL A 24 19.15 23.39 -3.65
N PRO A 25 19.99 23.54 -2.62
CA PRO A 25 19.65 23.08 -1.27
C PRO A 25 18.59 23.98 -0.63
N VAL A 26 17.47 23.37 -0.23
CA VAL A 26 16.44 23.99 0.62
C VAL A 26 16.84 23.78 2.09
N PRO A 27 16.76 24.80 2.96
CA PRO A 27 17.18 24.68 4.35
C PRO A 27 16.29 23.71 5.15
N ARG A 28 16.96 22.77 5.82
CA ARG A 28 16.39 21.79 6.74
C ARG A 28 15.84 22.51 7.97
N LEU A 29 14.52 22.54 8.11
CA LEU A 29 13.84 22.90 9.36
C LEU A 29 14.05 21.75 10.34
N GLU A 30 14.69 22.03 11.47
CA GLU A 30 14.84 21.07 12.55
C GLU A 30 13.46 20.74 13.13
N ALA A 31 13.14 19.44 13.16
CA ALA A 31 11.91 18.91 13.70
C ALA A 31 11.86 19.20 15.21
N GLY A 32 10.85 19.97 15.64
CA GLY A 32 10.50 20.09 17.05
C GLY A 32 9.79 18.82 17.52
N ASP A 33 10.24 18.28 18.64
CA ASP A 33 9.82 17.02 19.28
C ASP A 33 8.37 16.95 19.82
N ASP A 34 7.46 17.85 19.40
CA ASP A 34 6.11 17.97 19.97
C ASP A 34 4.98 17.58 18.98
N ASN A 35 5.20 16.55 18.16
CA ASN A 35 4.10 15.94 17.39
C ASN A 35 3.29 15.01 18.28
N GLY A 36 2.13 15.48 18.73
CA GLY A 36 1.09 14.73 19.43
C GLY A 36 0.45 13.60 18.60
N CYS A 37 1.26 12.73 18.01
CA CYS A 37 0.84 11.40 17.59
C CYS A 37 0.49 10.62 18.84
N LEU A 38 -0.75 10.15 18.92
CA LEU A 38 -1.18 9.31 20.03
C LEU A 38 -0.25 8.10 20.11
N ASN A 39 0.39 7.95 21.28
CA ASN A 39 1.20 6.81 21.68
C ASN A 39 0.33 5.55 21.88
N HIS A 40 -0.47 5.16 20.89
CA HIS A 40 -1.05 3.83 20.88
C HIS A 40 0.03 2.88 20.38
N ALA A 41 0.68 2.21 21.33
CA ALA A 41 1.68 1.20 21.04
C ALA A 41 1.01 0.06 20.27
N PHE A 42 1.36 -0.09 18.99
CA PHE A 42 1.11 -1.32 18.24
C PHE A 42 2.25 -2.30 18.51
N ASN A 43 2.02 -3.58 18.19
CA ASN A 43 3.07 -4.59 18.23
C ASN A 43 3.33 -5.12 16.83
N THR A 44 4.57 -5.50 16.55
CA THR A 44 4.93 -6.16 15.28
C THR A 44 5.42 -7.57 15.57
N VAL A 45 5.13 -8.49 14.65
CA VAL A 45 5.68 -9.84 14.66
C VAL A 45 6.53 -10.04 13.42
N ALA A 46 7.74 -10.56 13.60
CA ALA A 46 8.67 -10.84 12.50
C ALA A 46 9.31 -12.21 12.68
N ASN A 47 9.59 -12.91 11.57
CA ASN A 47 10.46 -14.08 11.56
C ASN A 47 11.90 -13.67 11.94
N VAL A 48 12.56 -14.50 12.74
CA VAL A 48 13.93 -14.25 13.23
C VAL A 48 14.95 -14.46 12.11
N GLU A 49 14.74 -15.48 11.28
CA GLU A 49 15.60 -15.81 10.14
C GLU A 49 14.98 -15.28 8.86
N GLN A 50 15.78 -14.66 7.99
CA GLN A 50 15.30 -14.16 6.70
C GLN A 50 14.85 -15.32 5.81
N GLU A 51 13.60 -15.27 5.36
CA GLU A 51 13.00 -16.27 4.48
C GLU A 51 12.20 -15.59 3.36
N LYS A 52 11.97 -16.30 2.26
CA LYS A 52 10.98 -15.87 1.26
C LYS A 52 9.59 -16.12 1.83
N LEU A 53 8.65 -15.21 1.56
CA LEU A 53 7.27 -15.38 2.00
C LEU A 53 6.66 -16.71 1.54
N GLU A 54 6.89 -17.09 0.29
CA GLU A 54 6.38 -18.34 -0.30
C GLU A 54 6.86 -19.58 0.51
N ASP A 55 8.16 -19.65 0.76
CA ASP A 55 8.79 -20.75 1.51
C ASP A 55 8.32 -20.75 2.98
N MET A 56 8.22 -19.56 3.59
CA MET A 56 7.74 -19.38 4.96
C MET A 56 6.28 -19.83 5.10
N LEU A 57 5.41 -19.49 4.15
CA LEU A 57 4.00 -19.90 4.16
C LEU A 57 3.86 -21.42 4.01
N GLU A 58 4.61 -22.03 3.08
CA GLU A 58 4.62 -23.49 2.92
C GLU A 58 5.03 -24.17 4.23
N ALA A 59 6.08 -23.65 4.88
CA ALA A 59 6.58 -24.18 6.15
C ALA A 59 5.62 -23.95 7.32
N LEU A 60 4.91 -22.81 7.39
CA LEU A 60 3.93 -22.50 8.44
C LEU A 60 2.64 -23.32 8.33
N LEU A 61 2.22 -23.68 7.11
CA LEU A 61 1.02 -24.47 6.87
C LEU A 61 1.25 -25.97 7.09
N ASN A 62 2.51 -26.41 7.16
CA ASN A 62 2.88 -27.77 7.48
C ASN A 62 3.24 -27.92 8.98
N PRO A 63 2.49 -28.72 9.76
CA PRO A 63 2.72 -28.90 11.20
C PRO A 63 4.14 -29.38 11.56
N ASP A 64 4.79 -30.16 10.68
CA ASP A 64 6.13 -30.73 10.93
C ASP A 64 7.26 -29.69 10.76
N THR A 65 6.97 -28.57 10.11
CA THR A 65 7.92 -27.49 9.81
C THR A 65 7.59 -26.19 10.54
N ALA A 66 6.32 -25.92 10.86
CA ALA A 66 5.89 -24.68 11.49
C ALA A 66 6.62 -24.39 12.82
N SER A 67 6.88 -25.43 13.62
CA SER A 67 7.59 -25.31 14.89
C SER A 67 9.07 -24.90 14.77
N LYS A 68 9.64 -25.02 13.56
CA LYS A 68 11.04 -24.69 13.25
C LYS A 68 11.21 -23.21 12.97
N ILE A 69 10.21 -22.54 12.38
CA ILE A 69 10.26 -21.11 12.14
C ILE A 69 10.09 -20.38 13.47
N LYS A 70 11.04 -19.48 13.75
CA LYS A 70 11.07 -18.69 14.98
C LYS A 70 10.65 -17.26 14.72
N PHE A 71 9.89 -16.70 15.64
CA PHE A 71 9.38 -15.35 15.58
C PHE A 71 9.82 -14.53 16.78
N ARG A 72 9.77 -13.22 16.60
CA ARG A 72 9.92 -12.20 17.64
C ARG A 72 8.72 -11.28 17.65
N LEU A 73 8.42 -10.73 18.81
CA LEU A 73 7.35 -9.78 19.08
C LEU A 73 8.00 -8.49 19.60
N ASP A 74 7.70 -7.37 18.96
CA ASP A 74 8.26 -6.06 19.29
C ASP A 74 7.16 -5.05 19.60
N LYS A 75 7.50 -4.03 20.40
CA LYS A 75 6.63 -2.85 20.58
C LYS A 75 6.98 -1.83 19.50
N GLY A 76 6.03 -1.56 18.60
CA GLY A 76 6.26 -0.78 17.40
C GLY A 76 7.23 -1.46 16.42
N VAL A 77 7.58 -0.75 15.35
CA VAL A 77 8.63 -1.19 14.42
C VAL A 77 10.01 -0.95 15.05
N PRO A 78 10.88 -1.97 15.16
CA PRO A 78 12.24 -1.79 15.65
C PRO A 78 13.04 -0.84 14.74
N THR A 79 13.31 0.38 15.19
CA THR A 79 14.06 1.40 14.44
C THR A 79 15.31 1.88 15.19
N GLY A 80 16.29 2.39 14.45
CA GLY A 80 17.50 3.04 14.99
C GLY A 80 18.71 2.12 15.23
N GLU A 81 19.83 2.73 15.63
CA GLU A 81 21.12 2.03 15.84
C GLU A 81 21.10 1.07 17.06
N LYS A 82 20.16 1.27 17.99
CA LYS A 82 20.00 0.48 19.22
C LYS A 82 18.52 0.20 19.45
N PRO A 83 17.93 -0.74 18.70
CA PRO A 83 16.53 -1.10 18.88
C PRO A 83 16.29 -1.61 20.30
N GLN A 84 15.10 -1.36 20.83
CA GLN A 84 14.69 -1.96 22.10
C GLN A 84 14.70 -3.49 21.97
N PRO A 85 15.01 -4.23 23.05
CA PRO A 85 14.88 -5.68 23.04
C PRO A 85 13.43 -6.09 22.72
N PRO A 86 13.23 -7.22 22.02
CA PRO A 86 11.90 -7.73 21.76
C PRO A 86 11.17 -8.04 23.07
N VAL A 87 9.85 -7.92 23.04
CA VAL A 87 8.97 -8.33 24.15
C VAL A 87 9.07 -9.84 24.38
N GLU A 88 9.13 -10.60 23.28
CA GLU A 88 9.30 -12.05 23.28
C GLU A 88 10.03 -12.46 22.00
N GLU A 89 10.87 -13.49 22.08
CA GLU A 89 11.66 -13.99 20.95
C GLU A 89 11.80 -15.52 21.03
N GLY A 90 11.87 -16.17 19.86
CA GLY A 90 12.09 -17.61 19.76
C GLY A 90 10.83 -18.46 19.89
N PHE A 91 9.64 -17.84 19.91
CA PHE A 91 8.38 -18.56 19.85
C PHE A 91 8.08 -19.04 18.43
N ALA A 92 7.20 -20.04 18.30
CA ALA A 92 6.73 -20.55 17.02
C ALA A 92 5.24 -20.25 16.87
N LEU A 93 4.82 -19.97 15.63
CA LEU A 93 3.40 -19.86 15.30
C LEU A 93 2.82 -21.25 15.04
N SER A 94 1.55 -21.41 15.40
CA SER A 94 0.80 -22.64 15.17
C SER A 94 -0.63 -22.30 14.76
N ASN A 95 -1.31 -23.24 14.08
CA ASN A 95 -2.65 -23.06 13.54
C ASN A 95 -2.76 -21.82 12.63
N VAL A 96 -1.70 -21.56 11.86
CA VAL A 96 -1.69 -20.47 10.88
C VAL A 96 -2.72 -20.76 9.80
N ARG A 97 -3.43 -19.71 9.41
CA ARG A 97 -4.34 -19.75 8.27
C ARG A 97 -4.17 -18.47 7.47
N VAL A 98 -3.98 -18.66 6.18
CA VAL A 98 -3.98 -17.58 5.20
C VAL A 98 -5.43 -17.13 4.98
N VAL A 99 -5.70 -15.84 5.20
CA VAL A 99 -7.00 -15.21 4.91
C VAL A 99 -6.95 -14.60 3.51
N VAL A 100 -5.92 -13.80 3.25
CA VAL A 100 -5.63 -13.21 1.95
C VAL A 100 -4.17 -13.49 1.61
N ASP A 101 -3.93 -13.96 0.39
CA ASP A 101 -2.62 -14.04 -0.24
C ASP A 101 -2.78 -13.51 -1.67
N GLN A 102 -2.19 -12.34 -1.93
CA GLN A 102 -2.29 -11.64 -3.20
C GLN A 102 -0.92 -11.09 -3.58
N SER A 103 -0.54 -11.31 -4.84
CA SER A 103 0.71 -10.76 -5.35
C SER A 103 0.62 -9.24 -5.51
N MET A 104 1.66 -8.54 -5.06
CA MET A 104 1.88 -7.11 -5.30
C MET A 104 2.89 -6.86 -6.43
N ALA A 105 3.22 -7.89 -7.22
CA ALA A 105 4.12 -7.72 -8.35
C ALA A 105 3.52 -6.74 -9.37
N PHE A 106 4.35 -5.89 -9.96
CA PHE A 106 3.90 -4.85 -10.91
C PHE A 106 2.99 -5.38 -12.03
N ALA A 107 3.24 -6.61 -12.50
CA ALA A 107 2.48 -7.24 -13.59
C ALA A 107 1.01 -7.56 -13.23
N VAL A 108 0.66 -7.61 -11.94
CA VAL A 108 -0.70 -7.92 -11.46
C VAL A 108 -1.40 -6.72 -10.81
N LEU A 109 -0.72 -5.58 -10.72
CA LEU A 109 -1.32 -4.33 -10.26
C LEU A 109 -2.21 -3.73 -11.35
N ASP A 110 -3.23 -3.00 -10.91
CA ASP A 110 -4.14 -2.28 -11.78
C ASP A 110 -3.46 -1.07 -12.43
N LEU A 111 -4.05 -0.60 -13.53
CA LEU A 111 -3.59 0.61 -14.22
C LEU A 111 -3.98 1.88 -13.45
N ASP A 112 -5.17 1.90 -12.87
CA ASP A 112 -5.77 3.05 -12.19
C ASP A 112 -6.10 2.70 -10.73
N TYR A 113 -6.09 3.72 -9.86
CA TYR A 113 -6.63 3.57 -8.51
C TYR A 113 -8.14 3.36 -8.55
N PRO A 114 -8.71 2.58 -7.62
CA PRO A 114 -10.15 2.50 -7.49
C PRO A 114 -10.72 3.86 -7.04
N VAL A 115 -11.93 4.18 -7.50
CA VAL A 115 -12.59 5.45 -7.17
C VAL A 115 -12.84 5.57 -5.66
N LYS A 116 -13.25 4.46 -5.03
CA LYS A 116 -13.44 4.31 -3.58
C LYS A 116 -12.47 3.26 -3.06
N MET A 117 -11.97 3.48 -1.85
CA MET A 117 -10.96 2.62 -1.21
C MET A 117 -11.54 1.24 -0.85
N PRO A 118 -11.09 0.13 -1.44
CA PRO A 118 -11.45 -1.21 -1.02
C PRO A 118 -10.59 -1.62 0.17
N ILE A 119 -11.23 -2.24 1.17
CA ILE A 119 -10.60 -2.64 2.42
C ILE A 119 -10.98 -4.10 2.70
N TYR A 120 -10.00 -4.96 3.00
CA TYR A 120 -10.30 -6.29 3.53
C TYR A 120 -10.90 -6.16 4.92
N LEU A 121 -11.98 -6.88 5.19
CA LEU A 121 -12.64 -6.99 6.48
C LEU A 121 -12.64 -8.45 6.90
N TYR A 122 -11.98 -8.76 8.01
CA TYR A 122 -11.78 -10.15 8.44
C TYR A 122 -11.77 -10.29 9.96
N GLY A 123 -11.78 -11.52 10.44
CA GLY A 123 -11.68 -11.86 11.86
C GLY A 123 -12.80 -12.78 12.31
N SER A 124 -13.50 -12.37 13.36
CA SER A 124 -14.55 -13.14 14.03
C SER A 124 -15.75 -12.25 14.36
N LYS A 125 -16.85 -12.85 14.83
CA LYS A 125 -18.04 -12.07 15.24
C LYS A 125 -17.80 -11.15 16.44
N SER A 126 -16.75 -11.41 17.23
CA SER A 126 -16.41 -10.62 18.43
C SER A 126 -15.26 -9.65 18.20
N GLU A 127 -14.49 -9.83 17.14
CA GLU A 127 -13.26 -9.09 16.89
C GLU A 127 -13.04 -9.03 15.38
N VAL A 128 -13.12 -7.82 14.82
CA VAL A 128 -13.04 -7.56 13.38
C VAL A 128 -11.87 -6.62 13.13
N HIS A 129 -11.15 -6.87 12.04
CA HIS A 129 -9.96 -6.14 11.63
C HIS A 129 -10.12 -5.70 10.18
N VAL A 130 -9.35 -4.69 9.80
CA VAL A 130 -9.29 -4.22 8.43
C VAL A 130 -7.86 -4.04 7.95
N ASP A 131 -7.66 -4.30 6.66
CA ASP A 131 -6.42 -4.01 5.95
C ASP A 131 -6.69 -3.47 4.54
N HIS A 132 -5.95 -2.45 4.12
CA HIS A 132 -6.17 -1.78 2.84
C HIS A 132 -5.80 -2.69 1.66
N VAL A 133 -6.67 -2.75 0.63
CA VAL A 133 -6.40 -3.56 -0.57
C VAL A 133 -5.45 -2.82 -1.52
N LEU A 134 -4.19 -3.26 -1.58
CA LEU A 134 -3.15 -2.64 -2.40
C LEU A 134 -3.23 -3.11 -3.87
N LYS A 135 -4.00 -2.39 -4.70
CA LYS A 135 -4.18 -2.73 -6.13
C LYS A 135 -3.37 -1.88 -7.10
N LYS A 136 -2.78 -0.78 -6.66
CA LYS A 136 -1.96 0.13 -7.47
C LYS A 136 -0.75 0.57 -6.67
N ALA A 137 0.36 0.87 -7.35
CA ALA A 137 1.55 1.50 -6.77
C ALA A 137 1.83 2.85 -7.45
N PRO A 138 2.31 3.88 -6.71
CA PRO A 138 2.53 3.89 -5.26
C PRO A 138 1.22 3.74 -4.44
N ASN A 139 1.28 3.50 -3.13
CA ASN A 139 0.10 3.37 -2.27
C ASN A 139 0.43 3.63 -0.79
N ALA A 140 -0.54 3.37 0.09
CA ALA A 140 -0.35 3.36 1.54
C ALA A 140 -0.93 2.06 2.10
N GLN A 141 -0.14 1.38 2.94
CA GLN A 141 -0.64 0.38 3.85
C GLN A 141 -1.44 1.08 4.96
N ILE A 142 -2.67 0.66 5.17
CA ILE A 142 -3.53 1.16 6.25
C ILE A 142 -4.21 -0.05 6.86
N SER A 143 -3.96 -0.30 8.14
CA SER A 143 -4.53 -1.43 8.86
C SER A 143 -5.13 -0.94 10.17
N ALA A 144 -6.24 -1.53 10.61
CA ALA A 144 -6.83 -1.17 11.89
C ALA A 144 -7.46 -2.36 12.61
N ASP A 145 -7.27 -2.39 13.92
CA ASP A 145 -7.84 -3.41 14.81
C ASP A 145 -9.14 -2.93 15.45
N LEU A 146 -9.93 -3.90 15.91
CA LEU A 146 -11.15 -3.66 16.69
C LEU A 146 -12.14 -2.75 15.96
N VAL A 147 -12.37 -3.03 14.69
CA VAL A 147 -13.33 -2.31 13.85
C VAL A 147 -14.74 -2.61 14.33
N GLU A 148 -15.51 -1.54 14.55
CA GLU A 148 -16.92 -1.66 14.86
C GLU A 148 -17.72 -1.71 13.56
N THR A 149 -18.73 -2.56 13.52
CA THR A 149 -19.59 -2.73 12.34
C THR A 149 -21.06 -2.71 12.76
N ASP A 150 -21.85 -1.88 12.09
CA ASP A 150 -23.32 -1.90 12.17
C ASP A 150 -23.86 -2.11 10.75
N LEU A 151 -23.96 -3.38 10.36
CA LEU A 151 -24.38 -3.82 9.03
C LEU A 151 -25.82 -4.35 9.08
N ALA A 152 -26.65 -3.91 8.12
CA ALA A 152 -28.06 -4.30 8.00
C ALA A 152 -28.24 -5.82 7.87
N ALA A 153 -27.31 -6.49 7.17
CA ALA A 153 -27.17 -7.93 7.18
C ALA A 153 -25.91 -8.28 7.98
N ARG A 154 -26.05 -9.17 8.98
CA ARG A 154 -24.91 -9.64 9.77
C ARG A 154 -24.07 -10.59 8.93
N LEU A 155 -22.79 -10.29 8.81
CA LEU A 155 -21.82 -11.21 8.23
C LEU A 155 -21.77 -12.51 9.05
N THR A 156 -21.72 -13.62 8.34
CA THR A 156 -21.53 -14.93 8.92
C THR A 156 -20.13 -15.06 9.50
N GLY A 157 -19.95 -16.00 10.43
CA GLY A 157 -18.61 -16.28 10.96
C GLY A 157 -17.67 -16.84 9.89
N GLU A 158 -18.23 -17.48 8.85
CA GLU A 158 -17.45 -18.01 7.73
C GLU A 158 -16.98 -16.90 6.78
N GLU A 159 -17.83 -15.91 6.48
CA GLU A 159 -17.44 -14.73 5.70
C GLU A 159 -16.32 -13.94 6.38
N LEU A 160 -16.47 -13.58 7.66
CA LEU A 160 -15.41 -12.90 8.42
C LEU A 160 -14.14 -13.74 8.52
N ARG A 161 -14.29 -15.05 8.70
CA ARG A 161 -13.16 -15.97 8.74
C ARG A 161 -12.44 -16.01 7.38
N ASN A 162 -13.13 -16.01 6.26
CA ASN A 162 -12.53 -16.04 4.91
C ASN A 162 -12.04 -14.67 4.44
N GLY A 163 -12.45 -13.58 5.10
CA GLY A 163 -12.21 -12.23 4.62
C GLY A 163 -13.23 -11.85 3.56
N VAL A 164 -13.73 -10.63 3.66
CA VAL A 164 -14.61 -9.99 2.66
C VAL A 164 -14.04 -8.61 2.32
N VAL A 165 -14.59 -7.94 1.31
CA VAL A 165 -14.18 -6.58 0.95
C VAL A 165 -15.26 -5.60 1.36
N VAL A 166 -14.90 -4.61 2.14
CA VAL A 166 -15.74 -3.46 2.48
C VAL A 166 -15.27 -2.23 1.72
N VAL A 167 -16.22 -1.44 1.21
CA VAL A 167 -15.95 -0.21 0.47
C VAL A 167 -16.71 0.93 1.14
N PRO A 168 -16.02 1.82 1.88
CA PRO A 168 -16.57 3.07 2.38
C PRO A 168 -17.05 3.98 1.25
N ASP A 169 -18.19 4.63 1.45
CA ASP A 169 -18.80 5.50 0.44
C ASP A 169 -18.11 6.86 0.30
N ASP A 170 -17.37 7.28 1.32
CA ASP A 170 -16.79 8.60 1.48
C ASP A 170 -15.25 8.61 1.51
N VAL A 171 -14.61 7.47 1.26
CA VAL A 171 -13.15 7.35 1.19
C VAL A 171 -12.73 7.12 -0.27
N PHE A 172 -12.30 8.20 -0.94
CA PHE A 172 -12.00 8.22 -2.37
C PHE A 172 -10.49 8.05 -2.63
N GLU A 173 -10.02 6.81 -2.79
CA GLU A 173 -8.58 6.49 -2.95
C GLU A 173 -7.95 7.23 -4.14
N ALA A 174 -8.60 7.23 -5.31
CA ALA A 174 -8.10 7.92 -6.50
C ALA A 174 -7.92 9.45 -6.31
N CYS A 175 -8.61 10.07 -5.34
CA CYS A 175 -8.44 11.49 -5.02
C CYS A 175 -7.34 11.74 -3.99
N LEU A 176 -6.94 10.71 -3.25
CA LEU A 176 -5.92 10.77 -2.21
C LEU A 176 -4.54 10.44 -2.76
N GLN A 177 -4.46 9.60 -3.80
CA GLN A 177 -3.21 9.07 -4.31
C GLN A 177 -2.59 9.91 -5.45
N PRO A 178 -1.25 9.99 -5.54
CA PRO A 178 -0.28 9.47 -4.57
C PRO A 178 -0.25 10.33 -3.28
N LEU A 179 -0.11 9.70 -2.12
CA LEU A 179 0.13 10.45 -0.88
C LEU A 179 1.49 11.14 -0.97
N THR A 180 1.56 12.44 -0.66
CA THR A 180 2.82 13.20 -0.65
C THR A 180 3.52 13.10 0.71
N GLU A 181 4.83 13.38 0.75
CA GLU A 181 5.62 13.46 1.99
C GLU A 181 5.01 14.42 3.03
N GLU A 182 4.43 15.54 2.59
CA GLU A 182 3.76 16.52 3.46
C GLU A 182 2.51 15.94 4.13
N ALA A 183 1.87 15.01 3.43
CA ALA A 183 0.69 14.33 3.87
C ALA A 183 1.01 13.30 4.99
N GLN A 184 2.24 12.77 4.99
CA GLN A 184 2.79 11.88 6.02
C GLN A 184 2.89 12.56 7.40
N ALA A 185 3.20 13.85 7.43
CA ALA A 185 3.33 14.62 8.67
C ALA A 185 1.99 14.84 9.40
N GLN A 186 0.86 14.53 8.75
CA GLN A 186 -0.47 14.63 9.34
C GLN A 186 -1.30 13.38 9.02
N PRO A 187 -1.06 12.24 9.71
CA PRO A 187 -1.85 11.02 9.51
C PRO A 187 -3.36 11.24 9.77
N ARG A 188 -3.72 12.28 10.52
CA ARG A 188 -5.11 12.72 10.77
C ARG A 188 -5.61 13.84 9.84
N GLY A 189 -4.74 14.44 9.03
CA GLY A 189 -5.02 15.59 8.16
C GLY A 189 -5.28 15.26 6.70
N LEU A 190 -4.91 14.05 6.28
CA LEU A 190 -4.78 13.67 4.88
C LEU A 190 -6.09 13.47 4.09
N GLY A 191 -7.26 13.78 4.66
CA GLY A 191 -8.54 13.44 4.02
C GLY A 191 -8.81 11.92 3.95
N LEU A 192 -7.94 11.09 4.53
CA LEU A 192 -8.27 9.74 4.94
C LEU A 192 -9.32 9.86 6.04
N SER A 193 -10.60 9.81 5.64
CA SER A 193 -11.72 9.97 6.56
C SER A 193 -11.75 8.87 7.64
N LEU A 194 -10.95 7.80 7.47
CA LEU A 194 -10.74 6.69 8.40
C LEU A 194 -10.10 7.14 9.72
N LYS A 195 -10.90 7.76 10.58
CA LYS A 195 -10.51 8.24 11.90
C LYS A 195 -11.26 7.47 12.97
N GLU A 196 -10.61 7.27 14.11
CA GLU A 196 -11.24 6.68 15.29
C GLU A 196 -12.57 7.38 15.61
N GLY A 197 -13.63 6.58 15.79
CA GLY A 197 -14.96 7.06 16.17
C GLY A 197 -15.73 7.80 15.08
N VAL A 198 -15.28 7.72 13.81
CA VAL A 198 -16.04 8.21 12.65
C VAL A 198 -16.69 7.03 11.95
N ASP A 199 -18.01 7.11 11.78
CA ASP A 199 -18.79 6.11 11.05
C ASP A 199 -18.77 6.38 9.55
N HIS A 200 -18.35 5.38 8.79
CA HIS A 200 -18.37 5.38 7.33
C HIS A 200 -19.50 4.51 6.83
N LYS A 201 -20.39 5.08 6.01
CA LYS A 201 -21.33 4.25 5.25
C LYS A 201 -20.55 3.35 4.32
N ALA A 202 -20.90 2.08 4.26
CA ALA A 202 -20.14 1.11 3.49
C ALA A 202 -21.02 0.02 2.88
N SER A 203 -20.50 -0.53 1.78
CA SER A 203 -21.02 -1.73 1.12
C SER A 203 -19.99 -2.86 1.20
N VAL A 204 -20.46 -4.09 1.45
CA VAL A 204 -19.61 -5.27 1.61
C VAL A 204 -19.85 -6.23 0.44
N TYR A 205 -18.77 -6.85 -0.05
CA TYR A 205 -18.71 -7.76 -1.19
C TYR A 205 -17.84 -8.97 -0.84
N HIS A 206 -17.98 -10.09 -1.56
CA HIS A 206 -17.08 -11.22 -1.31
C HIS A 206 -15.67 -10.94 -1.84
N THR A 207 -15.54 -10.21 -2.95
CA THR A 207 -14.25 -9.94 -3.59
C THR A 207 -14.09 -8.50 -4.05
N CYS A 208 -12.86 -8.11 -4.35
CA CYS A 208 -12.52 -6.79 -4.87
C CYS A 208 -13.07 -6.61 -6.30
N GLU A 209 -13.08 -7.68 -7.09
CA GLU A 209 -13.59 -7.72 -8.46
C GLU A 209 -15.10 -7.47 -8.50
N GLU A 210 -15.86 -8.08 -7.58
CA GLU A 210 -17.29 -7.79 -7.42
C GLU A 210 -17.53 -6.32 -7.11
N ALA A 211 -16.76 -5.77 -6.16
CA ALA A 211 -16.86 -4.37 -5.76
C ALA A 211 -16.52 -3.40 -6.92
N LYS A 212 -15.48 -3.71 -7.71
CA LYS A 212 -15.03 -2.90 -8.84
C LYS A 212 -16.01 -2.89 -10.01
N SER A 213 -16.66 -4.02 -10.29
CA SER A 213 -17.57 -4.14 -11.43
C SER A 213 -18.74 -3.16 -11.37
N GLY A 214 -19.15 -2.73 -10.17
CA GLY A 214 -20.38 -1.97 -9.93
C GLY A 214 -21.66 -2.75 -10.21
N GLU A 215 -21.55 -3.98 -10.72
CA GLU A 215 -22.65 -4.90 -11.01
C GLU A 215 -22.90 -5.90 -9.86
N GLY A 216 -21.89 -6.10 -9.01
CA GLY A 216 -22.00 -6.91 -7.80
C GLY A 216 -23.05 -6.33 -6.84
N LYS A 217 -24.01 -7.16 -6.41
CA LYS A 217 -24.93 -6.77 -5.33
C LYS A 217 -24.20 -6.91 -3.99
N PRO A 218 -24.16 -5.86 -3.15
CA PRO A 218 -23.56 -5.97 -1.82
C PRO A 218 -24.22 -7.08 -1.01
N ILE A 219 -23.41 -7.88 -0.32
CA ILE A 219 -23.88 -8.92 0.61
C ILE A 219 -24.37 -8.32 1.93
N ALA A 220 -23.83 -7.15 2.28
CA ALA A 220 -24.27 -6.33 3.40
C ALA A 220 -24.02 -4.85 3.09
N THR A 221 -24.77 -3.98 3.76
CA THR A 221 -24.56 -2.54 3.76
C THR A 221 -24.77 -2.01 5.17
N GLY A 222 -24.15 -0.90 5.52
CA GLY A 222 -24.30 -0.30 6.85
C GLY A 222 -23.20 0.69 7.14
N THR A 223 -22.68 0.66 8.36
CA THR A 223 -21.55 1.50 8.77
C THR A 223 -20.39 0.68 9.30
N ILE A 224 -19.18 1.21 9.11
CA ILE A 224 -17.97 0.74 9.75
C ILE A 224 -17.24 1.92 10.41
N SER A 225 -16.59 1.69 11.54
CA SER A 225 -15.72 2.67 12.18
C SER A 225 -14.44 2.00 12.68
N VAL A 226 -13.32 2.67 12.45
CA VAL A 226 -12.00 2.15 12.85
C VAL A 226 -11.78 2.35 14.35
N GLY A 227 -11.13 1.38 14.97
CA GLY A 227 -10.78 1.42 16.39
C GLY A 227 -9.63 2.38 16.71
N LYS A 228 -9.09 2.24 17.93
CA LYS A 228 -7.99 3.07 18.45
C LYS A 228 -6.64 2.79 17.81
N THR A 229 -6.46 1.58 17.30
CA THR A 229 -5.19 1.12 16.76
C THR A 229 -5.30 1.18 15.25
N VAL A 230 -4.72 2.23 14.67
CA VAL A 230 -4.56 2.37 13.22
C VAL A 230 -3.06 2.40 12.94
N TYR A 231 -2.60 1.48 12.11
CA TYR A 231 -1.28 1.50 11.51
C TYR A 231 -1.38 2.08 10.11
N ALA A 232 -0.46 2.98 9.77
CA ALA A 232 -0.35 3.51 8.42
C ALA A 232 1.12 3.64 8.04
N ASP A 233 1.47 3.12 6.86
CA ASP A 233 2.78 3.27 6.25
C ASP A 233 2.60 3.50 4.74
N TRP A 234 3.43 4.36 4.19
CA TRP A 234 3.46 4.73 2.77
C TRP A 234 4.90 4.76 2.25
N ASP A 235 5.90 4.61 3.12
CA ASP A 235 7.30 4.62 2.72
C ASP A 235 7.71 3.19 2.37
N ASP A 236 7.56 2.25 3.31
CA ASP A 236 8.03 0.88 3.10
C ASP A 236 7.27 0.17 1.98
N VAL A 237 5.95 0.37 1.90
CA VAL A 237 5.11 -0.21 0.84
C VAL A 237 5.47 0.28 -0.57
N ASN A 238 6.11 1.45 -0.69
CA ASN A 238 6.49 2.07 -1.96
C ASN A 238 7.98 1.97 -2.27
N MET A 239 8.78 1.35 -1.40
CA MET A 239 10.20 1.16 -1.65
C MET A 239 10.39 0.29 -2.89
N ASP A 240 11.25 0.76 -3.80
CA ASP A 240 11.76 -0.09 -4.87
C ASP A 240 12.80 -1.04 -4.25
N PRO A 241 12.54 -2.36 -4.18
CA PRO A 241 13.49 -3.31 -3.60
C PRO A 241 14.79 -3.40 -4.42
N ALA A 242 14.80 -2.89 -5.67
CA ALA A 242 15.97 -2.81 -6.52
C ALA A 242 16.70 -1.45 -6.43
N ALA A 243 16.17 -0.47 -5.70
CA ALA A 243 16.90 0.76 -5.46
C ALA A 243 18.16 0.42 -4.64
N GLU A 244 19.33 0.58 -5.26
CA GLU A 244 20.58 0.52 -4.53
C GLU A 244 20.51 1.57 -3.43
N ASN A 245 20.71 1.14 -2.17
CA ASN A 245 21.11 2.07 -1.14
C ASN A 245 22.46 2.62 -1.59
N ASP A 246 22.43 3.71 -2.36
CA ASP A 246 23.58 4.55 -2.66
C ASP A 246 24.03 5.13 -1.32
N GLY A 247 24.67 4.28 -0.51
CA GLY A 247 25.30 4.67 0.72
C GLY A 247 26.21 5.80 0.33
N VAL A 248 25.84 7.02 0.72
CA VAL A 248 26.65 8.20 0.54
C VAL A 248 27.86 7.99 1.43
N VAL A 249 28.82 7.21 0.93
CA VAL A 249 30.17 7.15 1.43
C VAL A 249 30.71 8.54 1.16
N SER A 250 30.64 9.39 2.17
CA SER A 250 31.27 10.70 2.14
C SER A 250 32.77 10.48 1.95
N TYR A 251 33.23 10.54 0.70
CA TYR A 251 34.66 10.59 0.41
C TYR A 251 35.17 11.90 0.99
N HIS A 252 35.80 11.83 2.16
CA HIS A 252 36.72 12.86 2.62
C HIS A 252 37.82 12.96 1.56
N SER A 253 37.69 13.95 0.68
CA SER A 253 38.66 14.28 -0.35
C SER A 253 39.87 14.96 0.31
N GLY A 254 40.70 14.14 0.96
CA GLY A 254 42.07 14.50 1.30
C GLY A 254 42.99 14.10 0.16
N GLY A 255 43.70 15.08 -0.43
CA GLY A 255 44.92 14.81 -1.20
C GLY A 255 44.90 15.32 -2.64
N SER A 256 45.39 16.55 -2.80
CA SER A 256 45.86 17.10 -4.07
C SER A 256 46.94 16.21 -4.70
N GLY A 257 46.67 15.67 -5.89
CA GLY A 257 47.65 14.93 -6.67
C GLY A 257 47.33 15.04 -8.16
N SER A 258 47.81 16.09 -8.80
CA SER A 258 47.72 16.28 -10.25
C SER A 258 48.50 15.18 -10.98
N ARG A 259 47.79 14.28 -11.69
CA ARG A 259 48.37 13.44 -12.75
C ARG A 259 47.63 13.66 -14.06
N GLN A 260 48.42 13.98 -15.07
CA GLN A 260 48.06 14.27 -16.45
C GLN A 260 47.77 12.93 -17.18
N LEU A 261 46.59 12.80 -17.78
CA LEU A 261 46.22 11.65 -18.62
C LEU A 261 46.64 11.90 -20.08
N PRO A 262 47.24 10.91 -20.78
CA PRO A 262 47.49 11.00 -22.22
C PRO A 262 46.26 10.62 -23.05
N ALA A 263 46.21 11.20 -24.25
CA ALA A 263 45.12 11.18 -25.21
C ALA A 263 44.79 9.79 -25.81
N ALA A 264 43.52 9.63 -26.19
CA ALA A 264 42.96 8.47 -26.88
C ALA A 264 43.31 8.43 -28.38
N PRO A 265 43.29 7.23 -29.02
CA PRO A 265 43.08 7.12 -30.46
C PRO A 265 41.65 6.70 -30.82
N SER A 266 41.20 7.30 -31.92
CA SER A 266 39.92 7.15 -32.61
C SER A 266 39.79 5.87 -33.46
N GLN A 267 38.54 5.45 -33.73
CA GLN A 267 37.96 4.71 -34.89
C GLN A 267 36.99 3.62 -34.38
N ALA A 268 35.82 3.28 -34.96
CA ALA A 268 35.08 3.72 -36.13
C ALA A 268 33.58 3.30 -36.02
N ARG A 269 32.76 4.01 -36.80
CA ARG A 269 31.38 3.81 -37.30
C ARG A 269 30.71 2.40 -37.26
N SER A 270 29.46 2.37 -36.78
CA SER A 270 28.23 1.95 -37.50
C SER A 270 27.01 2.36 -36.62
N ALA A 271 26.04 3.19 -37.04
CA ALA A 271 25.03 3.12 -38.10
C ALA A 271 23.75 2.34 -37.70
N PHE A 272 22.62 3.08 -37.70
CA PHE A 272 21.20 2.67 -37.69
C PHE A 272 20.63 2.08 -36.38
N ALA A 273 19.40 2.37 -35.93
CA ALA A 273 18.39 3.37 -36.26
C ALA A 273 17.36 3.35 -35.12
N SER A 274 16.97 4.52 -34.61
CA SER A 274 15.72 4.70 -33.86
C SER A 274 14.53 4.67 -34.82
N PRO A 275 13.35 4.29 -34.34
CA PRO A 275 12.18 5.10 -34.67
C PRO A 275 11.45 5.57 -33.41
N SER A 276 11.49 6.88 -33.24
CA SER A 276 10.52 7.68 -32.50
C SER A 276 9.12 7.47 -33.10
N TYR A 277 8.09 7.41 -32.26
CA TYR A 277 6.73 7.80 -32.68
C TYR A 277 6.20 8.88 -31.74
N ILE A 278 6.13 10.08 -32.30
CA ILE A 278 5.26 11.18 -31.87
C ILE A 278 4.00 11.04 -32.74
N MET A 279 2.81 11.04 -32.13
CA MET A 279 1.63 11.55 -32.82
C MET A 279 0.84 12.51 -31.92
N LYS A 280 0.66 13.72 -32.45
CA LYS A 280 -0.08 14.84 -31.89
C LYS A 280 -1.58 14.69 -32.15
N ARG A 281 -2.35 15.14 -31.16
CA ARG A 281 -3.66 15.81 -31.18
C ARG A 281 -4.41 15.90 -32.53
N GLY A 282 -5.64 15.42 -32.53
CA GLY A 282 -6.74 15.89 -33.38
C GLY A 282 -7.83 16.54 -32.53
N PHE A 283 -8.06 17.84 -32.73
CA PHE A 283 -9.19 18.62 -32.22
C PHE A 283 -10.48 18.25 -32.98
N GLY A 284 -11.61 18.16 -32.29
CA GLY A 284 -12.95 18.12 -32.87
C GLY A 284 -13.93 18.87 -31.97
N ARG A 285 -14.50 19.96 -32.49
CA ARG A 285 -15.43 20.89 -31.84
C ARG A 285 -16.89 20.59 -32.23
N LEU A 286 -17.78 21.00 -31.33
CA LEU A 286 -19.11 21.62 -31.54
C LEU A 286 -20.32 20.77 -32.01
N GLY A 287 -21.39 20.90 -31.24
CA GLY A 287 -22.79 20.59 -31.56
C GLY A 287 -23.64 20.71 -30.28
N SER A 288 -23.91 21.93 -29.82
CA SER A 288 -25.16 22.70 -30.04
C SER A 288 -26.37 22.15 -29.27
N CYS A 289 -26.83 22.96 -28.32
CA CYS A 289 -28.14 22.88 -27.70
C CYS A 289 -29.22 23.22 -28.74
N ASP A 290 -30.39 22.60 -28.65
CA ASP A 290 -31.66 23.29 -28.89
C ASP A 290 -32.82 22.54 -28.23
N ALA A 291 -33.72 23.35 -27.67
CA ALA A 291 -34.90 22.96 -26.91
C ALA A 291 -36.17 23.20 -27.74
N ALA A 292 -37.13 22.28 -27.67
CA ALA A 292 -38.59 22.55 -27.67
C ALA A 292 -39.34 21.20 -27.54
N LYS A 293 -40.05 20.97 -26.42
CA LYS A 293 -41.48 21.27 -26.18
C LYS A 293 -42.45 20.35 -26.96
N VAL A 294 -43.19 19.50 -26.22
CA VAL A 294 -44.67 19.45 -26.09
C VAL A 294 -45.10 18.08 -25.50
N GLU A 295 -45.63 18.13 -24.28
CA GLU A 295 -46.45 17.15 -23.54
C GLU A 295 -47.90 17.04 -24.11
N PRO A 296 -48.85 16.27 -23.53
CA PRO A 296 -48.79 14.97 -22.84
C PRO A 296 -49.91 14.00 -23.33
N ARG A 297 -49.92 12.74 -22.86
CA ARG A 297 -51.14 11.93 -22.79
C ARG A 297 -51.23 11.13 -21.48
N LEU A 298 -52.32 11.41 -20.76
CA LEU A 298 -52.88 10.72 -19.60
C LEU A 298 -53.28 9.26 -19.90
N GLN A 299 -53.16 8.38 -18.89
CA GLN A 299 -54.25 7.65 -18.20
C GLN A 299 -53.63 6.65 -17.18
N ARG A 300 -53.90 6.80 -15.86
CA ARG A 300 -54.80 5.97 -15.01
C ARG A 300 -54.57 4.45 -15.19
N TRP A 301 -54.25 3.65 -14.18
CA TRP A 301 -54.63 3.63 -12.75
C TRP A 301 -53.43 3.36 -11.84
#